data_AF-A0A6B2V4Q0-F1
#
_entry.id   AF-A0A6B2V4Q0-F1
#
_cell.length_a   1.000
_cell.length_b   1.000
_cell.length_c   1.000
_cell.angle_alpha   90.00
_cell.angle_beta   90.00
_cell.angle_gamma   90.00
#
_symmetry.space_group_name_H-M   'P 1'
#
loop_
_entity.id
_entity.type
_entity.pdbx_description
1 polymer ?
#
loop_
_entity_poly.entity_id
_entity_poly.type
_entity_poly.pdbx_seq_one_letter_code
_entity_poly.pdbx_strand_id
1 'polypeptide(L)' 'MTAQPDPARFHLLLTSADRPVVQGWWGSEVTARRKLINWVGEYGGMPDARITLTDETTGETLAAWPGPVVGGRSYS' A
#
# COMPACT_ATOMS: atom_id res chain seq x y z
N MET A 1 -16.72 -13.18 21.28
CA MET A 1 -15.69 -12.22 20.84
C MET A 1 -15.76 -12.16 19.32
N THR A 2 -16.47 -11.17 18.80
CA THR A 2 -16.57 -10.94 17.35
C THR A 2 -15.29 -10.24 16.91
N ALA A 3 -14.47 -10.89 16.09
CA ALA A 3 -13.47 -10.19 15.30
C ALA A 3 -14.24 -9.28 14.33
N GLN A 4 -14.43 -8.02 14.73
CA GLN A 4 -14.98 -7.02 13.83
C GLN A 4 -13.98 -6.90 12.67
N PRO A 5 -14.40 -7.03 11.40
CA PRO A 5 -13.49 -6.81 10.30
C PRO A 5 -12.95 -5.39 10.45
N ASP A 6 -11.64 -5.23 10.68
CA ASP A 6 -11.01 -3.92 10.76
C ASP A 6 -11.39 -3.15 9.48
N PRO A 7 -12.18 -2.06 9.58
CA PRO A 7 -12.97 -1.60 8.45
C PRO A 7 -12.14 -1.14 7.23
N ALA A 8 -10.86 -0.84 7.41
CA ALA A 8 -9.84 -0.99 6.38
C ALA A 8 -8.44 -0.74 6.98
N ARG A 9 -7.67 -1.81 7.18
CA ARG A 9 -6.32 -1.76 7.78
C ARG A 9 -5.23 -1.35 6.80
N PHE A 10 -5.39 -1.69 5.53
CA PHE A 10 -4.35 -1.53 4.52
C PHE A 10 -4.69 -0.37 3.59
N HIS A 11 -3.86 0.66 3.61
CA HIS A 11 -3.98 1.86 2.77
C HIS A 11 -3.02 1.78 1.59
N LEU A 12 -3.55 1.89 0.37
CA LEU A 12 -2.75 2.06 -0.83
C LEU A 12 -2.89 3.49 -1.31
N LEU A 13 -1.77 4.18 -1.49
CA LEU A 13 -1.72 5.56 -1.93
C LEU A 13 -0.86 5.65 -3.19
N LEU A 14 -1.43 6.19 -4.26
CA LEU A 14 -0.70 6.65 -5.45
C LEU A 14 -0.48 8.15 -5.33
N THR A 15 0.77 8.59 -5.44
CA THR A 15 1.13 9.97 -5.67
C THR A 15 1.80 10.13 -7.03
N SER A 16 1.68 11.33 -7.62
CA SER A 16 2.47 11.77 -8.77
C SER A 16 2.91 13.21 -8.49
N ALA A 17 4.20 13.48 -8.66
CA ALA A 17 4.82 14.76 -8.27
C ALA A 17 4.42 15.19 -6.83
N ASP A 18 4.51 14.24 -5.89
CA ASP A 18 4.14 14.38 -4.47
C ASP A 18 2.67 14.76 -4.19
N ARG A 19 1.79 14.66 -5.20
CA ARG A 19 0.35 14.90 -5.03
C ARG A 19 -0.42 13.58 -5.01
N PRO A 20 -1.35 13.39 -4.06
CA PRO A 20 -2.21 12.21 -4.06
C PRO A 20 -3.11 12.20 -5.30
N VAL A 21 -3.04 11.13 -6.08
CA VAL A 21 -3.83 10.93 -7.31
C VAL A 21 -4.99 9.98 -7.03
N VAL A 22 -4.70 8.83 -6.43
CA VAL A 22 -5.72 7.86 -6.03
C VAL A 22 -5.31 7.20 -4.72
N GLN A 23 -6.31 6.88 -3.90
CA GLN A 23 -6.12 6.14 -2.66
C GLN A 23 -7.20 5.08 -2.51
N GLY A 24 -6.86 3.98 -1.83
CA GLY A 24 -7.77 2.88 -1.58
C GLY A 24 -7.47 2.21 -0.25
N TRP A 25 -8.48 1.54 0.28
CA TRP A 25 -8.51 1.02 1.64
C TRP A 25 -9.04 -0.41 1.59
N TRP A 26 -8.32 -1.36 2.22
CA TRP A 26 -8.70 -2.77 2.23
C TRP A 26 -8.54 -3.39 3.62
N GLY A 27 -9.44 -4.32 3.96
CA GLY A 27 -9.34 -5.13 5.17
C GLY A 27 -8.38 -6.34 5.04
N SER A 28 -7.82 -6.61 3.86
CA SER A 28 -6.94 -7.76 3.62
C SER A 28 -5.66 -7.35 2.90
N GLU A 29 -4.51 -7.69 3.49
CA GLU A 29 -3.18 -7.43 2.94
C GLU A 29 -3.01 -8.07 1.56
N VAL A 30 -3.50 -9.30 1.39
CA VAL A 30 -3.41 -10.04 0.13
C VAL A 30 -4.14 -9.30 -0.99
N THR A 31 -5.33 -8.77 -0.70
CA THR A 31 -6.08 -7.95 -1.66
C THR A 31 -5.37 -6.63 -1.95
N ALA A 32 -4.84 -5.97 -0.92
CA ALA A 32 -4.11 -4.70 -1.07
C ALA A 32 -2.84 -4.87 -1.92
N ARG A 33 -2.07 -5.94 -1.71
CA ARG A 33 -0.89 -6.28 -2.52
C ARG A 33 -1.25 -6.59 -3.97
N ARG A 34 -2.35 -7.31 -4.22
CA ARG A 34 -2.85 -7.51 -5.59
C ARG A 34 -3.24 -6.19 -6.25
N LYS A 35 -3.85 -5.28 -5.51
CA LYS A 35 -4.21 -3.93 -6.01
C LYS A 35 -2.98 -3.08 -6.29
N LEU A 36 -1.92 -3.19 -5.49
CA LEU A 36 -0.62 -2.57 -5.78
C LEU A 36 -0.08 -3.01 -7.15
N ILE A 37 -0.04 -4.32 -7.42
CA ILE A 37 0.48 -4.84 -8.71
C ILE A 37 -0.35 -4.30 -9.88
N ASN A 38 -1.68 -4.27 -9.74
CA ASN A 38 -2.56 -3.70 -10.77
C ASN A 38 -2.28 -2.21 -10.99
N TRP A 39 -2.15 -1.42 -9.92
CA TRP A 39 -1.84 0.01 -10.01
C TRP A 39 -0.46 0.28 -10.61
N VAL A 40 0.53 -0.58 -10.34
CA VAL A 40 1.84 -0.49 -11.02
C VAL A 40 1.68 -0.68 -12.53
N GLY A 41 0.85 -1.64 -12.96
CA GLY A 41 0.56 -1.85 -14.38
C GLY A 41 -0.22 -0.69 -15.03
N GLU A 42 -1.17 -0.11 -14.30
CA GLU A 42 -2.05 0.95 -14.82
C GLU A 42 -1.40 2.35 -14.78
N TYR A 43 -0.72 2.68 -13.69
CA TYR A 43 -0.21 4.02 -13.38
C TYR A 43 1.31 4.10 -13.37
N GLY A 44 2.04 2.98 -13.47
CA GLY A 44 3.50 3.00 -13.43
C GLY A 44 4.17 3.72 -14.60
N GLY A 45 3.43 3.97 -15.68
CA GLY A 45 3.89 4.84 -16.78
C GLY A 45 3.77 6.34 -16.50
N MET A 46 3.09 6.75 -15.42
CA MET A 46 2.94 8.16 -15.08
C MET A 46 4.27 8.77 -14.58
N PRO A 47 4.57 10.03 -14.92
CA PRO A 47 5.75 10.71 -14.41
C PRO A 47 5.67 10.83 -12.88
N ASP A 48 6.80 10.59 -12.22
CA ASP A 48 6.97 10.68 -10.76
C ASP A 48 5.94 9.85 -9.95
N ALA A 49 5.42 8.77 -10.55
CA ALA A 49 4.47 7.90 -9.89
C ALA A 49 5.12 7.17 -8.72
N ARG A 50 4.52 7.31 -7.53
CA ARG A 50 4.85 6.51 -6.36
C ARG A 50 3.61 5.85 -5.81
N ILE A 51 3.69 4.56 -5.54
CA ILE A 51 2.62 3.77 -4.91
C ILE A 51 3.16 3.24 -3.60
N THR A 52 2.46 3.47 -2.50
CA THR A 52 2.81 2.97 -1.18
C THR A 52 1.66 2.16 -0.59
N LEU A 53 1.97 0.99 -0.05
CA LEU A 53 1.05 0.17 0.73
C LEU A 53 1.46 0.28 2.21
N THR A 54 0.57 0.79 3.04
CA THR A 54 0.76 0.96 4.48
C THR A 54 -0.24 0.10 5.24
N ASP A 55 0.22 -0.57 6.29
CA ASP A 55 -0.61 -1.13 7.34
C ASP A 55 -0.82 -0.05 8.41
N GLU A 56 -2.00 0.53 8.43
CA GLU A 56 -2.35 1.65 9.32
C GLU A 56 -2.51 1.21 10.77
N THR A 57 -2.71 -0.08 11.03
CA THR A 57 -2.73 -0.60 12.40
C THR A 57 -1.33 -0.61 13.01
N THR A 58 -0.31 -0.93 12.22
CA THR A 58 1.08 -0.97 12.69
C THR A 58 1.87 0.30 12.37
N GLY A 59 1.36 1.13 11.46
CA GLY A 59 2.08 2.26 10.88
C GLY A 59 3.22 1.85 9.93
N GLU A 60 3.25 0.59 9.49
CA GLU A 60 4.34 0.04 8.69
C GLU A 60 4.02 0.16 7.20
N THR A 61 4.93 0.74 6.42
CA THR A 61 4.88 0.60 4.96
C THR A 61 5.29 -0.83 4.62
N LEU A 62 4.36 -1.60 4.07
CA LEU A 62 4.60 -2.99 3.67
C LEU A 62 5.24 -3.10 2.29
N ALA A 63 4.97 -2.14 1.42
CA ALA A 63 5.53 -2.09 0.07
C ALA A 63 5.52 -0.68 -0.49
N ALA A 64 6.51 -0.38 -1.33
CA ALA A 64 6.59 0.86 -2.08
C ALA A 64 7.00 0.57 -3.52
N TRP A 65 6.54 1.39 -4.45
CA TRP A 65 6.92 1.36 -5.85
C TRP A 65 7.07 2.79 -6.37
N PRO A 66 8.11 3.12 -7.17
CA PRO A 66 9.32 2.35 -7.33
C PRO A 66 10.13 2.35 -6.03
N GLY A 67 10.55 1.17 -5.57
CA GLY A 67 11.31 1.04 -4.34
C GLY A 67 11.38 -0.42 -3.88
N PRO A 68 12.32 -0.75 -2.97
CA PRO A 68 12.34 -2.06 -2.36
C PRO A 68 11.10 -2.24 -1.46
N VAL A 69 10.57 -3.47 -1.42
CA VAL A 69 9.68 -3.88 -0.34
C VAL A 69 10.48 -3.78 0.96
N VAL A 70 10.04 -2.94 1.88
CA VAL A 70 10.56 -2.91 3.25
C VAL A 70 9.95 -4.10 3.97
N GLY A 71 10.60 -5.26 3.84
CA GLY A 71 10.37 -6.40 4.71
C GLY A 71 11.61 -6.59 5.55
N GLY A 72 11.57 -6.21 6.83
CA GLY A 72 12.70 -6.49 7.70
C GLY A 72 12.69 -5.79 9.04
N ARG A 73 11.84 -6.26 9.96
CA ARG A 73 12.22 -6.26 11.37
C ARG A 73 12.64 -7.68 11.74
N SER A 74 13.95 -7.92 11.69
CA SER A 74 14.58 -8.96 12.50
C SER A 74 14.36 -8.58 13.96
N TYR A 75 13.50 -9.33 14.64
CA TYR A 75 13.42 -9.33 16.09
C TYR A 75 14.72 -9.98 16.60
N SER A 76 15.56 -9.21 17.29
CA SER A 76 16.72 -9.74 18.04
C SER A 76 16.25 -10.25 19.40
#